data_AF-A0A937W2J9-F1
#
_entry.id   AF-A0A937W2J9-F1
#
_cell.length_a   1.000
_cell.length_b   1.000
_cell.length_c   1.000
_cell.angle_alpha   90.00
_cell.angle_beta   90.00
_cell.angle_gamma   90.00
#
_symmetry.space_group_name_H-M   'P 1'
#
loop_
_entity.id
_entity.type
_entity.pdbx_description
1 polymer ?
#
loop_
_entity_poly.entity_id
_entity_poly.type
_entity_poly.pdbx_seq_one_letter_code
_entity_poly.pdbx_strand_id
1 'polypeptide(L)'
;PSQFRPGPPAAHDSPEHAAELAEVKNFKRTPATNAKALYWQFGQYGAAGVIYRLSDEVGRQLAEAGLDRNAPRAARAYALVHAAHYEAYIASQDAKYHYWAARPNQFDPSITTVVPTPNFPTYVSNAATVSMSAALVLGHLFPRQANRYLSWTQEFGESRLWAGIHFRSDVEAGWEIGRRVGALFIERAQHDGAAGQQTQARSR
;
A
#
# COMPACT_ATOMS: atom_id res chain seq x y z
N PRO A 1 -12.66 2.77 12.81
CA PRO A 1 -11.35 2.20 12.42
C PRO A 1 -11.31 0.66 12.45
N SER A 2 -11.88 0.01 13.47
CA SER A 2 -11.83 -1.46 13.63
C SER A 2 -12.52 -2.27 12.52
N GLN A 3 -13.39 -1.66 11.71
CA GLN A 3 -14.11 -2.33 10.62
C GLN A 3 -13.18 -3.06 9.64
N PHE A 4 -11.94 -2.58 9.47
CA PHE A 4 -10.94 -3.18 8.59
C PHE A 4 -9.88 -3.99 9.33
N ARG A 5 -9.90 -4.00 10.66
CA ARG A 5 -8.88 -4.69 11.46
C ARG A 5 -8.90 -6.19 11.13
N PRO A 6 -7.75 -6.80 10.78
CA PRO A 6 -7.66 -8.23 10.54
C PRO A 6 -7.68 -8.98 11.88
N GLY A 7 -7.57 -10.31 11.84
CA GLY A 7 -7.27 -11.09 13.06
C GLY A 7 -5.89 -10.73 13.65
N PRO A 8 -5.56 -11.24 14.85
CA PRO A 8 -4.23 -11.06 15.42
C PRO A 8 -3.14 -11.70 14.53
N PRO A 9 -1.89 -11.21 14.60
CA PRO A 9 -0.76 -11.95 14.07
C PRO A 9 -0.60 -13.30 14.79
N ALA A 10 0.18 -14.20 14.21
CA ALA A 10 0.53 -15.46 14.86
C ALA A 10 1.10 -15.23 16.27
N ALA A 11 0.80 -16.13 17.20
CA ALA A 11 1.34 -16.06 18.55
C ALA A 11 2.87 -16.19 18.50
N HIS A 12 3.58 -15.46 19.37
CA HIS A 12 5.04 -15.37 19.36
C HIS A 12 5.78 -16.71 19.55
N ASP A 13 5.12 -17.69 20.16
CA ASP A 13 5.60 -19.04 20.43
C ASP A 13 5.07 -20.08 19.43
N SER A 14 4.34 -19.64 18.39
CA SER A 14 3.72 -20.54 17.43
C SER A 14 4.70 -21.01 16.34
N PRO A 15 4.48 -22.20 15.75
CA PRO A 15 5.26 -22.69 14.61
C PRO A 15 5.21 -21.74 13.41
N GLU A 16 4.08 -21.07 13.19
CA GLU A 16 3.89 -20.08 12.13
C GLU A 16 4.81 -18.89 12.34
N HIS A 17 4.82 -18.30 13.55
CA HIS A 17 5.72 -17.18 13.84
C HIS A 17 7.21 -17.57 13.70
N ALA A 18 7.58 -18.77 14.16
CA ALA A 18 8.93 -19.29 13.98
C ALA A 18 9.31 -19.45 12.50
N ALA A 19 8.38 -19.88 11.66
CA ALA A 19 8.59 -20.02 10.22
C ALA A 19 8.77 -18.65 9.54
N GLU A 20 7.97 -17.65 9.90
CA GLU A 20 8.09 -16.29 9.35
C GLU A 20 9.40 -15.62 9.78
N LEU A 21 9.82 -15.80 11.04
CA LEU A 21 11.10 -15.30 11.51
C LEU A 21 12.27 -15.97 10.75
N ALA A 22 12.16 -17.27 10.49
CA ALA A 22 13.13 -17.99 9.67
C ALA A 22 13.13 -17.52 8.20
N GLU A 23 11.98 -17.16 7.62
CA GLU A 23 11.91 -16.56 6.27
C GLU A 23 12.70 -15.25 6.23
N VAL A 24 12.44 -14.35 7.19
CA VAL A 24 13.14 -13.05 7.25
C VAL A 24 14.64 -13.23 7.46
N LYS A 25 15.04 -14.11 8.38
CA LYS A 25 16.44 -14.37 8.71
C LYS A 25 17.21 -14.99 7.54
N ASN A 26 16.59 -15.95 6.84
CA ASN A 26 17.25 -16.71 5.78
C ASN A 26 17.09 -16.08 4.39
N PHE A 27 16.38 -14.94 4.27
CA PHE A 27 16.21 -14.25 3.00
C PHE A 27 17.57 -13.82 2.41
N LYS A 28 17.94 -14.44 1.30
CA LYS A 28 19.20 -14.16 0.58
C LYS A 28 19.10 -12.85 -0.18
N ARG A 29 19.54 -11.77 0.44
CA ARG A 29 19.61 -10.44 -0.18
C ARG A 29 20.58 -10.43 -1.36
N THR A 30 20.17 -9.75 -2.42
CA THR A 30 20.99 -9.43 -3.60
C THR A 30 21.11 -7.91 -3.74
N PRO A 31 22.07 -7.41 -4.55
CA PRO A 31 22.10 -5.99 -4.90
C PRO A 31 20.75 -5.48 -5.45
N ALA A 32 20.04 -6.31 -6.23
CA ALA A 32 18.74 -5.97 -6.79
C ALA A 32 17.64 -5.84 -5.71
N THR A 33 17.54 -6.78 -4.76
CA THR A 33 16.53 -6.70 -3.69
C THR A 33 16.82 -5.54 -2.74
N ASN A 34 18.10 -5.27 -2.45
CA ASN A 34 18.50 -4.13 -1.62
C ASN A 34 18.21 -2.80 -2.30
N ALA A 35 18.53 -2.69 -3.61
CA ALA A 35 18.22 -1.51 -4.39
C ALA A 35 16.71 -1.22 -4.44
N LYS A 36 15.87 -2.25 -4.61
CA LYS A 36 14.40 -2.10 -4.53
C LYS A 36 13.94 -1.67 -3.15
N ALA A 37 14.47 -2.27 -2.09
CA ALA A 37 14.14 -1.88 -0.71
C ALA A 37 14.46 -0.40 -0.43
N LEU A 38 15.63 0.07 -0.87
CA LEU A 38 16.04 1.48 -0.77
C LEU A 38 15.19 2.38 -1.66
N TYR A 39 14.95 1.99 -2.91
CA TYR A 39 14.13 2.76 -3.85
C TYR A 39 12.71 2.99 -3.31
N TRP A 40 12.07 1.95 -2.79
CA TRP A 40 10.73 2.11 -2.23
C TRP A 40 10.69 2.87 -0.90
N GLN A 41 11.82 2.93 -0.18
CA GLN A 41 11.94 3.67 1.08
C GLN A 41 12.31 5.15 0.88
N PHE A 42 13.11 5.48 -0.13
CA PHE A 42 13.71 6.82 -0.28
C PHE A 42 13.67 7.36 -1.71
N GLY A 43 13.38 6.52 -2.70
CA GLY A 43 13.41 6.88 -4.12
C GLY A 43 12.26 7.77 -4.58
N GLN A 44 11.23 7.98 -3.75
CA GLN A 44 10.11 8.87 -4.06
C GLN A 44 10.32 10.21 -3.34
N TYR A 45 11.07 11.12 -3.95
CA TYR A 45 11.39 12.45 -3.40
C TYR A 45 12.08 12.43 -2.02
N GLY A 46 12.93 11.42 -1.76
CA GLY A 46 13.61 11.27 -0.47
C GLY A 46 12.72 10.72 0.65
N ALA A 47 11.46 10.38 0.35
CA ALA A 47 10.49 9.90 1.32
C ALA A 47 10.05 8.47 1.03
N ALA A 48 9.60 7.80 2.09
CA ALA A 48 8.96 6.50 1.98
C ALA A 48 7.56 6.66 1.44
N GLY A 49 7.21 5.85 0.45
CA GLY A 49 5.82 5.72 0.03
C GLY A 49 5.63 5.89 -1.46
N VAL A 50 5.04 4.85 -2.05
CA VAL A 50 4.54 4.86 -3.43
C VAL A 50 3.46 5.92 -3.67
N ILE A 51 2.92 6.56 -2.63
CA ILE A 51 1.84 7.54 -2.77
C ILE A 51 2.23 8.77 -3.57
N TYR A 52 3.46 9.26 -3.48
CA TYR A 52 3.93 10.36 -4.33
C TYR A 52 3.87 9.97 -5.80
N ARG A 53 4.38 8.77 -6.12
CA ARG A 53 4.31 8.21 -7.47
C ARG A 53 2.88 7.98 -7.95
N LEU A 54 1.99 7.44 -7.11
CA LEU A 54 0.58 7.26 -7.45
C LEU A 54 -0.14 8.60 -7.61
N SER A 55 0.25 9.64 -6.86
CA SER A 55 -0.27 11.00 -7.03
C SER A 55 0.17 11.61 -8.37
N ASP A 56 1.42 11.40 -8.78
CA ASP A 56 1.89 11.81 -10.10
C ASP A 56 1.17 11.08 -11.24
N GLU A 57 0.83 9.80 -11.02
CA GLU A 57 0.01 9.02 -11.95
C GLU A 57 -1.37 9.63 -12.15
N VAL A 58 -2.04 10.14 -11.10
CA VAL A 58 -3.34 10.80 -11.26
C VAL A 58 -3.22 11.95 -12.27
N GLY A 59 -2.26 12.85 -12.07
CA GLY A 59 -2.08 14.01 -12.93
C GLY A 59 -1.72 13.64 -14.37
N ARG A 60 -0.77 12.72 -14.53
CA ARG A 60 -0.36 12.27 -15.88
C ARG A 60 -1.49 11.55 -16.61
N GLN A 61 -2.23 10.65 -15.95
CA GLN A 61 -3.34 9.97 -16.62
C GLN A 61 -4.48 10.92 -17.00
N LEU A 62 -4.74 11.94 -16.18
CA LEU A 62 -5.69 13.00 -16.54
C LEU A 62 -5.22 13.79 -17.76
N ALA A 63 -3.94 14.18 -17.80
CA ALA A 63 -3.37 14.92 -18.94
C ALA A 63 -3.36 14.09 -20.23
N GLU A 64 -2.92 12.82 -20.17
CA GLU A 64 -2.93 11.89 -21.30
C GLU A 64 -4.35 11.65 -21.84
N ALA A 65 -5.37 11.75 -20.99
CA ALA A 65 -6.76 11.63 -21.38
C ALA A 65 -7.42 12.94 -21.82
N GLY A 66 -6.71 14.08 -21.76
CA GLY A 66 -7.27 15.42 -22.01
C GLY A 66 -8.33 15.86 -21.00
N LEU A 67 -8.27 15.31 -19.78
CA LEU A 67 -9.23 15.54 -18.69
C LEU A 67 -8.66 16.44 -17.58
N ASP A 68 -7.41 16.83 -17.67
CA ASP A 68 -6.70 17.73 -16.76
C ASP A 68 -7.36 19.10 -16.62
N ARG A 69 -8.01 19.59 -17.69
CA ARG A 69 -8.74 20.87 -17.69
C ARG A 69 -10.15 20.78 -17.11
N ASN A 70 -10.66 19.58 -16.85
CA ASN A 70 -11.94 19.40 -16.18
C ASN A 70 -11.72 19.40 -14.66
N ALA A 71 -11.76 20.60 -14.06
CA ALA A 71 -11.45 20.78 -12.63
C ALA A 71 -12.26 19.85 -11.69
N PRO A 72 -13.60 19.69 -11.84
CA PRO A 72 -14.35 18.72 -11.03
C PRO A 72 -13.85 17.28 -11.17
N ARG A 73 -13.53 16.84 -12.39
CA ARG A 73 -13.07 15.46 -12.64
C ARG A 73 -11.65 15.23 -12.12
N ALA A 74 -10.76 16.21 -12.28
CA ALA A 74 -9.42 16.17 -11.75
C ALA A 74 -9.44 16.14 -10.22
N ALA A 75 -10.20 17.05 -9.59
CA ALA A 75 -10.36 17.10 -8.13
C ALA A 75 -10.90 15.78 -7.57
N ARG A 76 -11.90 15.19 -8.24
CA ARG A 76 -12.46 13.89 -7.85
C ARG A 76 -11.42 12.77 -7.90
N ALA A 77 -10.61 12.70 -8.95
CA ALA A 77 -9.60 11.66 -9.10
C ALA A 77 -8.54 11.73 -7.98
N TYR A 78 -8.04 12.94 -7.70
CA TYR A 78 -7.13 13.16 -6.57
C TYR A 78 -7.80 12.82 -5.24
N ALA A 79 -9.01 13.31 -5.00
CA ALA A 79 -9.73 13.08 -3.75
C ALA A 79 -9.93 11.58 -3.47
N LEU A 80 -10.37 10.80 -4.46
CA LEU A 80 -10.60 9.36 -4.30
C LEU A 80 -9.31 8.61 -3.95
N VAL A 81 -8.21 8.85 -4.68
CA VAL A 81 -6.95 8.14 -4.46
C VAL A 81 -6.34 8.50 -3.10
N HIS A 82 -6.30 9.78 -2.75
CA HIS A 82 -5.70 10.25 -1.49
C HIS A 82 -6.55 9.92 -0.27
N ALA A 83 -7.89 9.98 -0.38
CA ALA A 83 -8.76 9.58 0.71
C ALA A 83 -8.68 8.06 0.97
N ALA A 84 -8.61 7.23 -0.09
CA ALA A 84 -8.40 5.79 0.06
C ALA A 84 -7.05 5.44 0.69
N HIS A 85 -5.99 6.19 0.35
CA HIS A 85 -4.69 6.08 1.01
C HIS A 85 -4.79 6.38 2.51
N TYR A 86 -5.44 7.49 2.87
CA TYR A 86 -5.51 7.93 4.26
C TYR A 86 -6.41 7.03 5.12
N GLU A 87 -7.53 6.55 4.59
CA GLU A 87 -8.38 5.56 5.29
C GLU A 87 -7.62 4.26 5.55
N ALA A 88 -6.83 3.80 4.57
CA ALA A 88 -5.98 2.63 4.73
C ALA A 88 -4.88 2.86 5.78
N TYR A 89 -4.33 4.07 5.88
CA TYR A 89 -3.40 4.43 6.94
C TYR A 89 -4.07 4.39 8.32
N ILE A 90 -5.28 4.95 8.48
CA ILE A 90 -6.02 4.86 9.73
C ILE A 90 -6.27 3.40 10.12
N ALA A 91 -6.68 2.56 9.17
CA ALA A 91 -6.93 1.14 9.40
C ALA A 91 -5.67 0.37 9.80
N SER A 92 -4.52 0.65 9.18
CA SER A 92 -3.27 -0.02 9.54
C SER A 92 -2.73 0.43 10.90
N GLN A 93 -2.87 1.71 11.25
CA GLN A 93 -2.48 2.21 12.57
C GLN A 93 -3.37 1.63 13.67
N ASP A 94 -4.67 1.48 13.42
CA ASP A 94 -5.59 0.81 14.34
C ASP A 94 -5.16 -0.64 14.63
N ALA A 95 -4.78 -1.42 13.62
CA ALA A 95 -4.24 -2.77 13.83
C ALA A 95 -2.91 -2.74 14.61
N LYS A 96 -1.98 -1.85 14.25
CA LYS A 96 -0.66 -1.72 14.91
C LYS A 96 -0.76 -1.49 16.40
N TYR A 97 -1.56 -0.52 16.79
CA TYR A 97 -1.70 -0.13 18.20
C TYR A 97 -2.76 -0.95 18.94
N HIS A 98 -3.48 -1.83 18.24
CA HIS A 98 -4.28 -2.86 18.89
C HIS A 98 -3.43 -4.08 19.27
N TYR A 99 -2.56 -4.55 18.36
CA TYR A 99 -1.80 -5.80 18.57
C TYR A 99 -0.40 -5.60 19.17
N TRP A 100 0.22 -4.42 19.03
CA TRP A 100 1.55 -4.12 19.59
C TRP A 100 2.65 -5.14 19.22
N ALA A 101 2.58 -5.72 18.01
CA ALA A 101 3.51 -6.75 17.58
C ALA A 101 4.93 -6.21 17.34
N ALA A 102 5.93 -6.94 17.85
CA ALA A 102 7.35 -6.63 17.71
C ALA A 102 7.90 -6.94 16.29
N ARG A 103 8.99 -6.28 15.91
CA ARG A 103 9.69 -6.40 14.62
C ARG A 103 10.60 -7.64 14.58
N PRO A 104 10.98 -8.14 13.39
CA PRO A 104 11.87 -9.30 13.26
C PRO A 104 13.18 -9.17 14.06
N ASN A 105 13.86 -8.02 13.96
CA ASN A 105 15.13 -7.78 14.66
C ASN A 105 14.99 -7.60 16.19
N GLN A 106 13.76 -7.47 16.71
CA GLN A 106 13.49 -7.44 18.15
C GLN A 106 13.35 -8.85 18.73
N PHE A 107 12.99 -9.85 17.89
CA PHE A 107 13.00 -11.26 18.27
C PHE A 107 14.38 -11.90 18.06
N ASP A 108 15.06 -11.55 16.96
CA ASP A 108 16.41 -12.03 16.66
C ASP A 108 17.33 -10.86 16.29
N PRO A 109 18.20 -10.40 17.21
CA PRO A 109 19.13 -9.29 16.96
C PRO A 109 20.16 -9.54 15.85
N SER A 110 20.35 -10.78 15.38
CA SER A 110 21.22 -11.09 14.25
C SER A 110 20.60 -10.71 12.89
N ILE A 111 19.28 -10.44 12.85
CA ILE A 111 18.61 -9.95 11.64
C ILE A 111 19.04 -8.51 11.38
N THR A 112 19.91 -8.34 10.38
CA THR A 112 20.28 -7.02 9.85
C THR A 112 19.17 -6.46 8.99
N THR A 113 19.03 -5.13 8.90
CA THR A 113 18.02 -4.48 8.04
C THR A 113 18.66 -3.62 6.95
N VAL A 114 18.00 -3.50 5.79
CA VAL A 114 18.49 -2.67 4.67
C VAL A 114 18.16 -1.20 4.90
N VAL A 115 17.02 -0.94 5.54
CA VAL A 115 16.56 0.39 5.93
C VAL A 115 16.43 0.45 7.45
N PRO A 116 16.45 1.65 8.06
CA PRO A 116 16.19 1.77 9.49
C PRO A 116 14.85 1.15 9.86
N THR A 117 14.82 0.40 10.97
CA THR A 117 13.58 -0.17 11.49
C THR A 117 12.67 0.97 11.95
N PRO A 118 11.45 1.12 11.40
CA PRO A 118 10.56 2.20 11.81
C PRO A 118 10.10 2.05 13.27
N ASN A 119 9.96 3.18 13.96
CA ASN A 119 9.62 3.29 15.39
C ASN A 119 8.12 3.11 15.69
N PHE A 120 7.51 2.07 15.11
CA PHE A 120 6.11 1.68 15.36
C PHE A 120 5.93 0.17 15.15
N PRO A 121 4.88 -0.45 15.75
CA PRO A 121 4.64 -1.90 15.71
C PRO A 121 4.63 -2.48 14.29
N THR A 122 4.95 -3.76 14.15
CA THR A 122 5.10 -4.38 12.82
C THR A 122 3.76 -4.67 12.14
N TYR A 123 2.78 -5.20 12.86
CA TYR A 123 1.58 -5.76 12.25
C TYR A 123 0.44 -4.74 12.17
N VAL A 124 -0.13 -4.38 11.02
CA VAL A 124 0.20 -4.83 9.64
C VAL A 124 1.20 -3.89 8.95
N SER A 125 1.75 -4.27 7.80
CA SER A 125 2.63 -3.41 7.00
C SER A 125 1.90 -2.20 6.43
N ASN A 126 2.29 -0.98 6.84
CA ASN A 126 1.76 0.26 6.26
C ASN A 126 2.05 0.33 4.76
N ALA A 127 3.27 -0.03 4.35
CA ALA A 127 3.68 -0.02 2.95
C ALA A 127 2.74 -0.86 2.08
N ALA A 128 2.39 -2.07 2.51
CA ALA A 128 1.45 -2.94 1.82
C ALA A 128 0.01 -2.39 1.83
N THR A 129 -0.42 -1.85 2.97
CA THR A 129 -1.80 -1.40 3.18
C THR A 129 -2.14 -0.15 2.37
N VAL A 130 -1.38 0.92 2.56
CA VAL A 130 -1.70 2.25 2.00
C VAL A 130 -1.44 2.34 0.49
N SER A 131 -0.56 1.48 -0.03
CA SER A 131 -0.30 1.40 -1.46
C SER A 131 -1.41 0.67 -2.20
N MET A 132 -1.91 -0.42 -1.63
CA MET A 132 -2.89 -1.28 -2.29
C MET A 132 -4.22 -0.58 -2.47
N SER A 133 -4.72 0.12 -1.44
CA SER A 133 -5.98 0.88 -1.55
C SER A 133 -5.90 1.95 -2.64
N ALA A 134 -4.83 2.75 -2.63
CA ALA A 134 -4.60 3.82 -3.60
C ALA A 134 -4.44 3.27 -5.03
N ALA A 135 -3.68 2.17 -5.20
CA ALA A 135 -3.45 1.55 -6.50
C ALA A 135 -4.73 0.96 -7.09
N LEU A 136 -5.60 0.35 -6.28
CA LEU A 136 -6.89 -0.18 -6.74
C LEU A 136 -7.83 0.93 -7.19
N VAL A 137 -7.94 2.01 -6.42
CA VAL A 137 -8.77 3.16 -6.80
C VAL A 137 -8.24 3.82 -8.06
N LEU A 138 -6.93 4.02 -8.15
CA LEU A 138 -6.30 4.58 -9.36
C LEU A 138 -6.48 3.66 -10.57
N GLY A 139 -6.34 2.34 -10.39
CA GLY A 139 -6.60 1.34 -11.42
C GLY A 139 -8.06 1.31 -11.87
N HIS A 140 -9.01 1.54 -10.97
CA HIS A 140 -10.41 1.70 -11.33
C HIS A 140 -10.64 2.95 -12.20
N LEU A 141 -10.01 4.07 -11.86
CA LEU A 141 -10.10 5.30 -12.65
C LEU A 141 -9.39 5.19 -14.01
N PHE A 142 -8.29 4.43 -14.09
CA PHE A 142 -7.46 4.26 -15.28
C PHE A 142 -7.15 2.77 -15.56
N PRO A 143 -8.12 2.00 -16.09
CA PRO A 143 -8.02 0.53 -16.18
C PRO A 143 -6.83 0.00 -16.98
N ARG A 144 -6.37 0.73 -18.01
CA ARG A 144 -5.22 0.34 -18.83
C ARG A 144 -3.93 0.17 -18.01
N GLN A 145 -3.81 0.93 -16.91
CA GLN A 145 -2.61 0.95 -16.07
C GLN A 145 -2.77 0.12 -14.79
N ALA A 146 -3.94 -0.49 -14.54
CA ALA A 146 -4.25 -1.16 -13.28
C ALA A 146 -3.20 -2.23 -12.89
N ASN A 147 -2.80 -3.08 -13.83
CA ASN A 147 -1.79 -4.11 -13.58
C ASN A 147 -0.42 -3.53 -13.18
N ARG A 148 -0.05 -2.34 -13.71
CA ARG A 148 1.19 -1.65 -13.35
C ARG A 148 1.14 -1.13 -11.90
N TYR A 149 0.00 -0.59 -11.48
CA TYR A 149 -0.16 -0.08 -10.12
C TYR A 149 -0.18 -1.20 -9.08
N LEU A 150 -0.81 -2.32 -9.44
CA LEU A 150 -0.79 -3.54 -8.63
C LEU A 150 0.63 -4.10 -8.49
N SER A 151 1.41 -4.16 -9.57
CA SER A 151 2.78 -4.69 -9.49
C SER A 151 3.71 -3.81 -8.65
N TRP A 152 3.57 -2.48 -8.72
CA TRP A 152 4.32 -1.56 -7.85
C TRP A 152 3.98 -1.74 -6.37
N THR A 153 2.71 -1.91 -6.07
CA THR A 153 2.21 -2.14 -4.71
C THR A 153 2.70 -3.47 -4.14
N GLN A 154 2.66 -4.53 -4.94
CA GLN A 154 3.18 -5.84 -4.57
C GLN A 154 4.69 -5.77 -4.32
N GLU A 155 5.45 -5.14 -5.21
CA GLU A 155 6.88 -4.98 -5.02
C GLU A 155 7.21 -4.14 -3.78
N PHE A 156 6.43 -3.09 -3.51
CA PHE A 156 6.62 -2.27 -2.32
C PHE A 156 6.38 -3.08 -1.04
N GLY A 157 5.29 -3.86 -0.97
CA GLY A 157 5.01 -4.76 0.15
C GLY A 157 6.13 -5.77 0.37
N GLU A 158 6.51 -6.51 -0.67
CA GLU A 158 7.59 -7.51 -0.64
C GLU A 158 8.93 -6.92 -0.19
N SER A 159 9.25 -5.72 -0.69
CA SER A 159 10.51 -5.06 -0.36
C SER A 159 10.69 -4.77 1.13
N ARG A 160 9.61 -4.82 1.92
CA ARG A 160 9.69 -4.67 3.38
C ARG A 160 10.19 -5.94 4.07
N LEU A 161 9.80 -7.11 3.55
CA LEU A 161 10.34 -8.40 3.97
C LEU A 161 11.80 -8.52 3.53
N TRP A 162 12.11 -8.15 2.27
CA TRP A 162 13.49 -8.15 1.76
C TRP A 162 14.42 -7.26 2.60
N ALA A 163 13.88 -6.13 3.07
CA ALA A 163 14.58 -5.21 3.94
C ALA A 163 14.77 -5.72 5.38
N GLY A 164 14.15 -6.82 5.76
CA GLY A 164 14.23 -7.40 7.11
C GLY A 164 13.33 -6.75 8.15
N ILE A 165 12.37 -5.91 7.75
CA ILE A 165 11.60 -5.09 8.70
C ILE A 165 10.16 -5.55 8.92
N HIS A 166 9.64 -6.47 8.13
CA HIS A 166 8.28 -6.99 8.24
C HIS A 166 8.26 -8.51 8.01
N PHE A 167 7.33 -9.18 8.66
CA PHE A 167 7.00 -10.58 8.40
C PHE A 167 6.11 -10.72 7.15
N ARG A 168 5.92 -11.95 6.67
CA ARG A 168 5.05 -12.26 5.52
C ARG A 168 3.60 -11.89 5.82
N SER A 169 3.11 -12.26 6.99
CA SER A 169 1.78 -12.01 7.53
C SER A 169 1.50 -10.51 7.67
N ASP A 170 2.50 -9.70 8.05
CA ASP A 170 2.37 -8.23 8.06
C ASP A 170 2.02 -7.69 6.68
N VAL A 171 2.69 -8.21 5.64
CA VAL A 171 2.54 -7.76 4.25
C VAL A 171 1.21 -8.24 3.69
N GLU A 172 0.88 -9.52 3.86
CA GLU A 172 -0.35 -10.13 3.36
C GLU A 172 -1.60 -9.54 4.00
N ALA A 173 -1.62 -9.42 5.33
CA ALA A 173 -2.71 -8.78 6.04
C ALA A 173 -2.83 -7.30 5.66
N GLY A 174 -1.69 -6.61 5.43
CA GLY A 174 -1.69 -5.24 4.94
C GLY A 174 -2.34 -5.11 3.56
N TRP A 175 -1.96 -5.96 2.60
CA TRP A 175 -2.61 -5.99 1.28
C TRP A 175 -4.10 -6.27 1.41
N GLU A 176 -4.52 -7.15 2.31
CA GLU A 176 -5.93 -7.46 2.50
C GLU A 176 -6.72 -6.26 3.03
N ILE A 177 -6.20 -5.55 4.03
CA ILE A 177 -6.80 -4.27 4.46
C ILE A 177 -6.89 -3.31 3.28
N GLY A 178 -5.80 -3.16 2.52
CA GLY A 178 -5.75 -2.26 1.37
C GLY A 178 -6.77 -2.63 0.28
N ARG A 179 -7.01 -3.92 0.02
CA ARG A 179 -8.06 -4.39 -0.90
C ARG A 179 -9.45 -3.99 -0.42
N ARG A 180 -9.74 -4.23 0.87
CA ARG A 180 -11.06 -3.92 1.46
C ARG A 180 -11.35 -2.42 1.45
N VAL A 181 -10.35 -1.60 1.80
CA VAL A 181 -10.47 -0.13 1.72
C VAL A 181 -10.60 0.33 0.26
N GLY A 182 -9.77 -0.19 -0.65
CA GLY A 182 -9.85 0.12 -2.08
C GLY A 182 -11.24 -0.20 -2.66
N ALA A 183 -11.80 -1.36 -2.31
CA ALA A 183 -13.14 -1.77 -2.72
C ALA A 183 -14.23 -0.79 -2.23
N LEU A 184 -14.18 -0.35 -0.96
CA LEU A 184 -15.10 0.65 -0.42
C LEU A 184 -15.06 1.96 -1.23
N PHE A 185 -13.87 2.44 -1.57
CA PHE A 185 -13.73 3.68 -2.34
C PHE A 185 -14.13 3.52 -3.81
N ILE A 186 -13.94 2.34 -4.39
CA ILE A 186 -14.43 2.01 -5.74
C ILE A 186 -15.96 2.00 -5.75
N GLU A 187 -16.60 1.35 -4.78
CA GLU A 187 -18.06 1.34 -4.62
C GLU A 187 -18.59 2.78 -4.48
N ARG A 188 -17.95 3.59 -3.63
CA ARG A 188 -18.28 5.02 -3.50
C ARG A 188 -18.16 5.75 -4.83
N ALA A 189 -17.08 5.52 -5.58
CA ALA A 189 -16.86 6.13 -6.88
C ALA A 189 -17.90 5.71 -7.93
N GLN A 190 -18.44 4.50 -7.87
CA GLN A 190 -19.50 4.07 -8.77
C GLN A 190 -20.83 4.78 -8.49
N HIS A 191 -21.06 5.16 -7.23
CA HIS A 191 -22.36 5.67 -6.75
C HIS A 191 -22.36 7.18 -6.46
N ASP A 192 -21.27 7.91 -6.76
CA ASP A 192 -21.16 9.35 -6.46
C ASP A 192 -21.74 10.29 -7.54
N GLY A 193 -22.43 9.74 -8.53
CA GLY A 193 -23.10 10.51 -9.59
C GLY A 193 -22.18 11.00 -10.72
N ALA A 194 -20.88 10.74 -10.67
CA ALA A 194 -19.94 11.20 -11.72
C ALA A 194 -20.08 10.46 -13.06
N ALA A 195 -20.67 9.25 -13.07
CA ALA A 195 -20.87 8.46 -14.30
C ALA A 195 -21.86 9.12 -15.28
N GLY A 196 -22.83 9.90 -14.78
CA GLY A 196 -23.88 10.55 -15.58
C GLY A 196 -23.39 11.66 -16.52
N GLN A 197 -22.13 12.11 -16.40
CA GLN A 197 -21.56 13.15 -17.26
C GLN A 197 -20.72 12.60 -18.44
N GLN A 198 -20.52 11.28 -18.54
CA GLN A 198 -19.74 10.68 -19.64
C GLN A 198 -20.52 10.58 -20.96
N THR A 199 -21.85 10.53 -20.93
CA THR A 199 -22.71 10.35 -22.10
C THR A 199 -23.00 11.65 -22.87
N GLN A 200 -22.91 12.82 -22.25
CA GLN A 200 -23.19 14.10 -22.94
C GLN A 200 -22.00 14.67 -23.74
N ALA A 201 -20.77 14.21 -23.46
CA ALA A 201 -19.56 14.66 -24.16
C ALA A 201 -19.24 13.88 -25.45
N ARG A 202 -19.95 12.77 -25.72
CA ARG A 202 -19.79 11.96 -26.94
C ARG A 202 -20.83 12.27 -28.03
N SER A 203 -21.73 13.22 -27.78
CA SER A 203 -22.84 13.59 -28.67
C SER A 203 -22.76 15.04 -29.15
N ARG A 204 -21.56 15.63 -29.22
CA ARG A 204 -21.30 16.94 -29.82
C ARG A 204 -20.08 16.87 -30.72
#